data_AF-A0A7S4NDI5-F1
#
_entry.id   AF-A0A7S4NDI5-F1
#
_cell.length_a   1.000
_cell.length_b   1.000
_cell.length_c   1.000
_cell.angle_alpha   90.00
_cell.angle_beta   90.00
_cell.angle_gamma   90.00
#
_symmetry.space_group_name_H-M   'P 1'
#
loop_
_entity.id
_entity.type
_entity.pdbx_description
1 polymer ?
#
loop_
_entity_poly.entity_id
_entity_poly.type
_entity_poly.pdbx_seq_one_letter_code
_entity_poly.pdbx_strand_id
1 'polypeptide(L)'
;KGEAAEAEVTLEGKKRMKKNKGKEPFRASGSKRRLRAIVGTLNFLVVKVKDMNGLERDESPAEISDDIFGTYNDTVNLRSQFDACSYGQTVITSDKRADTPAIVYAAPGVITVDIDVDITAYTSTRHVVRDAAIAAADVKLGFQAKDHFNYVMFVLEKCYKDCGWAGYA
;
A
#
# COMPACT_ATOMS: atom_id res chain seq x y z
N LYS A 1 -12.97 56.30 38.90
CA LYS A 1 -12.31 56.53 40.21
C LYS A 1 -13.33 56.23 41.30
N GLY A 2 -12.94 55.44 42.30
CA GLY A 2 -13.79 54.89 43.39
C GLY A 2 -14.31 53.50 43.02
N GLU A 3 -13.75 52.37 43.43
CA GLU A 3 -13.28 51.87 44.75
C GLU A 3 -14.42 51.65 45.75
N ALA A 4 -14.77 50.38 45.97
CA ALA A 4 -14.98 49.79 47.29
C ALA A 4 -15.16 48.26 47.13
N ALA A 5 -14.36 47.53 47.90
CA ALA A 5 -14.41 46.09 48.10
C ALA A 5 -15.31 45.74 49.31
N GLU A 6 -15.31 44.44 49.64
CA GLU A 6 -15.91 43.76 50.82
C GLU A 6 -17.42 43.42 50.68
N ALA A 7 -17.93 42.28 51.15
CA ALA A 7 -17.43 41.34 52.14
C ALA A 7 -17.91 39.89 51.92
N GLU A 8 -17.11 39.01 52.50
CA GLU A 8 -17.21 37.58 52.77
C GLU A 8 -18.47 37.14 53.56
N VAL A 9 -19.07 35.98 53.24
CA VAL A 9 -19.70 35.08 54.24
C VAL A 9 -19.54 33.61 53.82
N THR A 10 -19.01 32.86 54.77
CA THR A 10 -18.74 31.42 54.86
C THR A 10 -19.98 30.51 54.76
N LEU A 11 -19.77 29.22 54.49
CA LEU A 11 -20.10 28.10 55.42
C LEU A 11 -20.02 26.73 54.72
N GLU A 12 -19.17 25.89 55.30
CA GLU A 12 -19.32 24.45 55.56
C GLU A 12 -19.76 23.46 54.46
N GLY A 13 -18.83 22.57 54.15
CA GLY A 13 -19.02 21.15 54.50
C GLY A 13 -20.21 20.42 53.89
N LYS A 14 -19.94 19.65 52.81
CA LYS A 14 -20.55 18.34 52.61
C LYS A 14 -19.70 17.49 51.66
N LYS A 15 -18.95 16.55 52.25
CA LYS A 15 -18.39 15.38 51.54
C LYS A 15 -19.53 14.68 50.80
N ARG A 16 -19.58 14.82 49.48
CA ARG A 16 -20.41 13.95 48.61
C ARG A 16 -19.53 12.83 48.08
N MET A 17 -19.77 11.63 48.61
CA MET A 17 -19.29 10.36 48.07
C MET A 17 -19.58 10.30 46.56
N LYS A 18 -18.54 10.20 45.74
CA LYS A 18 -18.70 9.93 44.30
C LYS A 18 -19.16 8.48 44.15
N LYS A 19 -20.42 8.30 43.76
CA LYS A 19 -21.00 7.03 43.34
C LYS A 19 -20.12 6.39 42.26
N ASN A 20 -19.73 5.13 42.48
CA ASN A 20 -19.24 4.22 41.46
C ASN A 20 -20.23 4.20 40.29
N LYS A 21 -19.86 4.80 39.16
CA LYS A 21 -20.50 4.52 37.87
C LYS A 21 -19.75 3.33 37.28
N GLY A 22 -20.48 2.22 37.18
CA GLY A 22 -20.00 0.96 36.64
C GLY A 22 -19.32 1.16 35.29
N LYS A 23 -18.23 0.43 35.10
CA LYS A 23 -17.59 0.25 33.81
C LYS A 23 -18.64 -0.40 32.89
N GLU A 24 -19.14 0.35 31.92
CA GLU A 24 -19.85 -0.29 30.82
C GLU A 24 -18.86 -1.23 30.11
N PRO A 25 -19.22 -2.50 29.89
CA PRO A 25 -18.35 -3.37 29.11
C PRO A 25 -18.30 -2.80 27.70
N PHE A 26 -17.09 -2.41 27.26
CA PHE A 26 -16.79 -2.15 25.87
C PHE A 26 -17.27 -3.36 25.07
N ARG A 27 -18.43 -3.25 24.41
CA ARG A 27 -18.93 -4.23 23.47
C ARG A 27 -17.97 -4.20 22.28
N ALA A 28 -16.93 -5.02 22.35
CA ALA A 28 -16.17 -5.42 21.18
C ALA A 28 -17.13 -6.22 20.29
N SER A 29 -17.93 -5.52 19.49
CA SER A 29 -18.51 -6.07 18.27
C SER A 29 -17.38 -6.30 17.29
N GLY A 30 -16.54 -7.28 17.61
CA GLY A 30 -15.58 -7.86 16.69
C GLY A 30 -16.38 -8.60 15.63
N SER A 31 -16.90 -7.87 14.65
CA SER A 31 -17.04 -8.44 13.32
C SER A 31 -15.62 -8.80 12.90
N LYS A 32 -15.20 -10.01 13.27
CA LYS A 32 -13.95 -10.59 12.79
C LYS A 32 -14.13 -10.59 11.28
N ARG A 33 -13.49 -9.63 10.60
CA ARG A 33 -13.33 -9.68 9.15
C ARG A 33 -12.80 -11.09 8.87
N ARG A 34 -13.62 -11.94 8.26
CA ARG A 34 -13.16 -13.23 7.75
C ARG A 34 -12.26 -12.89 6.58
N LEU A 35 -10.99 -12.60 6.89
CA LEU A 35 -9.96 -12.49 5.89
C LEU A 35 -9.84 -13.89 5.29
N ARG A 36 -10.11 -13.98 3.99
CA ARG A 36 -9.89 -15.21 3.25
C ARG A 36 -8.39 -15.47 3.31
N ALA A 37 -7.98 -16.62 3.86
CA ALA A 37 -6.58 -17.01 3.82
C ALA A 37 -6.19 -17.16 2.34
N ILE A 38 -5.27 -16.31 1.89
CA ILE A 38 -4.72 -16.39 0.54
C ILE A 38 -3.60 -17.42 0.60
N VAL A 39 -3.86 -18.60 0.06
CA VAL A 39 -2.95 -19.75 0.10
C VAL A 39 -2.57 -20.14 -1.32
N GLY A 40 -1.34 -20.58 -1.49
CA GLY A 40 -0.77 -21.06 -2.73
C GLY A 40 0.22 -20.09 -3.37
N THR A 41 0.51 -20.33 -4.63
CA THR A 41 1.39 -19.48 -5.44
C THR A 41 0.60 -18.30 -6.00
N LEU A 42 1.12 -17.09 -5.79
CA LEU A 42 0.56 -15.84 -6.27
C LEU A 42 1.47 -15.24 -7.34
N ASN A 43 0.92 -15.02 -8.52
CA ASN A 43 1.65 -14.46 -9.65
C ASN A 43 1.58 -12.94 -9.55
N PHE A 44 2.73 -12.30 -9.41
CA PHE A 44 2.85 -10.84 -9.30
C PHE A 44 3.43 -10.28 -10.60
N LEU A 45 2.87 -9.17 -11.06
CA LEU A 45 3.47 -8.32 -12.08
C LEU A 45 3.95 -7.03 -11.42
N VAL A 46 5.18 -6.65 -11.68
CA VAL A 46 5.75 -5.38 -11.21
C VAL A 46 5.86 -4.43 -12.39
N VAL A 47 5.33 -3.22 -12.20
CA VAL A 47 5.30 -2.17 -13.21
C VAL A 47 6.15 -1.01 -12.71
N LYS A 48 7.36 -0.87 -13.26
CA LYS A 48 8.20 0.31 -13.07
C LYS A 48 7.65 1.44 -13.93
N VAL A 49 7.31 2.56 -13.30
CA VAL A 49 6.65 3.68 -13.97
C VAL A 49 7.64 4.82 -14.15
N LYS A 50 7.67 5.38 -15.35
CA LYS A 50 8.38 6.60 -15.72
C LYS A 50 7.38 7.67 -16.13
N ASP A 51 7.53 8.87 -15.58
CA ASP A 51 6.64 9.99 -15.86
C ASP A 51 7.02 10.71 -17.17
N MET A 52 6.18 11.68 -17.58
CA MET A 52 6.41 12.44 -18.82
C MET A 52 7.69 13.31 -18.79
N ASN A 53 8.17 13.66 -17.59
CA ASN A 53 9.39 14.43 -17.37
C ASN A 53 10.64 13.51 -17.24
N GLY A 54 10.45 12.20 -17.35
CA GLY A 54 11.50 11.19 -17.23
C GLY A 54 11.86 10.82 -15.79
N LEU A 55 11.07 11.21 -14.80
CA LEU A 55 11.21 10.81 -13.41
C LEU A 55 10.75 9.36 -13.22
N GLU A 56 11.64 8.55 -12.65
CA GLU A 56 11.42 7.16 -12.28
C GLU A 56 12.27 6.81 -11.05
N ARG A 57 11.98 5.67 -10.42
CA ARG A 57 12.86 5.11 -9.37
C ARG A 57 14.26 4.81 -9.95
N ASP A 58 15.30 5.12 -9.19
CA ASP A 58 16.70 4.95 -9.62
C ASP A 58 17.06 3.46 -9.79
N GLU A 59 16.43 2.59 -9.02
CA GLU A 59 16.62 1.15 -9.04
C GLU A 59 16.32 0.57 -10.44
N SER A 60 17.24 -0.22 -10.96
CA SER A 60 17.07 -0.90 -12.24
C SER A 60 15.97 -1.97 -12.18
N PRO A 61 15.39 -2.37 -13.32
CA PRO A 61 14.44 -3.49 -13.35
C PRO A 61 14.99 -4.77 -12.73
N ALA A 62 16.31 -5.02 -12.86
CA ALA A 62 16.96 -6.20 -12.29
C ALA A 62 17.03 -6.14 -10.76
N GLU A 63 17.37 -4.98 -10.19
CA GLU A 63 17.37 -4.76 -8.73
C GLU A 63 15.96 -4.90 -8.17
N ILE A 64 14.96 -4.28 -8.82
CA ILE A 64 13.54 -4.42 -8.43
C ILE A 64 13.09 -5.89 -8.48
N SER A 65 13.53 -6.64 -9.50
CA SER A 65 13.25 -8.07 -9.62
C SER A 65 13.91 -8.90 -8.52
N ASP A 66 15.11 -8.51 -8.08
CA ASP A 66 15.82 -9.18 -6.99
C ASP A 66 15.13 -8.92 -5.65
N ASP A 67 14.85 -7.66 -5.33
CA ASP A 67 14.21 -7.24 -4.07
C ASP A 67 12.81 -7.85 -3.88
N ILE A 68 12.10 -8.12 -4.97
CA ILE A 68 10.73 -8.66 -4.92
C ILE A 68 10.74 -10.19 -4.94
N PHE A 69 11.54 -10.80 -5.82
CA PHE A 69 11.43 -12.25 -6.10
C PHE A 69 12.65 -13.07 -5.67
N GLY A 70 13.75 -12.44 -5.26
CA GLY A 70 15.04 -13.09 -5.02
C GLY A 70 15.61 -13.69 -6.30
N THR A 71 15.47 -12.98 -7.42
CA THR A 71 15.77 -13.49 -8.77
C THR A 71 17.25 -13.82 -8.96
N TYR A 72 18.13 -13.08 -8.28
CA TYR A 72 19.57 -13.19 -8.39
C TYR A 72 20.17 -13.66 -7.07
N ASN A 73 20.41 -12.76 -6.11
CA ASN A 73 21.15 -13.09 -4.89
C ASN A 73 20.55 -12.49 -3.62
N ASP A 74 19.40 -11.81 -3.70
CA ASP A 74 18.73 -11.33 -2.51
C ASP A 74 18.08 -12.48 -1.75
N THR A 75 18.60 -12.77 -0.56
CA THR A 75 18.08 -13.80 0.34
C THR A 75 16.91 -13.31 1.19
N VAL A 76 16.76 -11.99 1.36
CA VAL A 76 15.73 -11.35 2.18
C VAL A 76 14.93 -10.38 1.30
N ASN A 77 14.08 -10.98 0.47
CA ASN A 77 13.24 -10.31 -0.52
C ASN A 77 11.75 -10.41 -0.15
N LEU A 78 10.87 -9.72 -0.88
CA LEU A 78 9.43 -9.76 -0.62
C LEU A 78 8.87 -11.19 -0.62
N ARG A 79 9.29 -12.03 -1.58
CA ARG A 79 8.87 -13.42 -1.67
C ARG A 79 9.27 -14.23 -0.42
N SER A 80 10.51 -14.12 0.06
CA SER A 80 10.96 -14.87 1.24
C SER A 80 10.27 -14.39 2.52
N GLN A 81 9.96 -13.10 2.63
CA GLN A 81 9.19 -12.56 3.74
C GLN A 81 7.72 -13.01 3.72
N PHE A 82 7.07 -13.07 2.54
CA PHE A 82 5.73 -13.63 2.40
C PHE A 82 5.69 -15.13 2.75
N ASP A 83 6.68 -15.89 2.29
CA ASP A 83 6.80 -17.32 2.58
C ASP A 83 7.00 -17.55 4.09
N ALA A 84 7.92 -16.82 4.72
CA ALA A 84 8.21 -16.93 6.14
C ALA A 84 7.02 -16.53 7.02
N CYS A 85 6.37 -15.38 6.74
CA CYS A 85 5.23 -14.90 7.52
C CYS A 85 3.97 -15.77 7.33
N SER A 86 3.85 -16.46 6.21
CA SER A 86 2.75 -17.39 5.93
C SER A 86 3.04 -18.82 6.35
N TYR A 87 4.22 -19.13 6.91
CA TYR A 87 4.67 -20.49 7.20
C TYR A 87 4.62 -21.41 5.97
N GLY A 88 5.08 -20.90 4.82
CA GLY A 88 5.10 -21.63 3.54
C GLY A 88 3.72 -21.79 2.89
N GLN A 89 2.69 -21.11 3.38
CA GLN A 89 1.34 -21.19 2.81
C GLN A 89 1.16 -20.29 1.59
N THR A 90 1.93 -19.21 1.47
CA THR A 90 1.79 -18.22 0.42
C THR A 90 3.15 -17.93 -0.19
N VAL A 91 3.32 -18.21 -1.48
CA VAL A 91 4.56 -17.96 -2.21
C VAL A 91 4.28 -16.99 -3.35
N ILE A 92 5.06 -15.93 -3.46
CA ILE A 92 5.00 -15.00 -4.59
C ILE A 92 5.93 -15.48 -5.71
N THR A 93 5.50 -15.36 -6.97
CA THR A 93 6.33 -15.67 -8.14
C THR A 93 6.24 -14.59 -9.22
N SER A 94 7.32 -14.43 -9.97
CA SER A 94 7.41 -13.65 -11.22
C SER A 94 6.93 -14.46 -12.44
N ASP A 95 6.67 -15.75 -12.27
CA ASP A 95 6.15 -16.60 -13.33
C ASP A 95 4.78 -16.10 -13.80
N LYS A 96 4.56 -16.15 -15.10
CA LYS A 96 3.23 -15.92 -15.68
C LYS A 96 2.36 -17.17 -15.51
N ARG A 97 1.04 -16.99 -15.45
CA ARG A 97 0.12 -18.14 -15.51
C ARG A 97 0.20 -18.78 -16.90
N ALA A 98 -0.15 -20.06 -17.00
CA ALA A 98 -0.08 -20.79 -18.27
C ALA A 98 -0.97 -20.18 -19.37
N ASP A 99 -2.07 -19.53 -18.97
CA ASP A 99 -3.03 -18.82 -19.83
C ASP A 99 -2.66 -17.36 -20.10
N THR A 100 -1.57 -16.86 -19.51
CA THR A 100 -1.08 -15.50 -19.77
C THR A 100 -0.35 -15.44 -21.12
N PRO A 101 -0.70 -14.48 -21.99
CA PRO A 101 0.01 -14.26 -23.25
C PRO A 101 1.52 -14.03 -23.05
N ALA A 102 2.29 -14.09 -24.15
CA ALA A 102 3.71 -13.78 -24.09
C ALA A 102 3.93 -12.32 -23.66
N ILE A 103 4.87 -12.09 -22.74
CA ILE A 103 5.21 -10.77 -22.21
C ILE A 103 6.70 -10.55 -22.41
N VAL A 104 7.05 -9.36 -22.89
CA VAL A 104 8.44 -8.90 -22.93
C VAL A 104 8.74 -8.17 -21.63
N TYR A 105 9.48 -8.84 -20.76
CA TYR A 105 9.91 -8.30 -19.48
C TYR A 105 11.20 -7.49 -19.61
N ALA A 106 11.35 -6.45 -18.79
CA ALA A 106 12.62 -5.73 -18.62
C ALA A 106 13.57 -6.49 -17.68
N ALA A 107 13.01 -7.21 -16.70
CA ALA A 107 13.65 -8.20 -15.84
C ALA A 107 12.56 -9.17 -15.35
N PRO A 108 12.86 -10.37 -14.82
CA PRO A 108 11.83 -11.36 -14.46
C PRO A 108 10.67 -10.79 -13.62
N GLY A 109 9.46 -10.79 -14.18
CA GLY A 109 8.26 -10.25 -13.52
C GLY A 109 8.15 -8.72 -13.49
N VAL A 110 9.09 -7.99 -14.10
CA VAL A 110 9.14 -6.52 -14.14
C VAL A 110 8.96 -6.00 -15.57
N ILE A 111 8.00 -5.11 -15.77
CA ILE A 111 7.86 -4.30 -16.99
C ILE A 111 8.10 -2.82 -16.67
N THR A 112 8.59 -2.07 -17.65
CA THR A 112 8.69 -0.60 -17.56
C THR A 112 7.62 0.06 -18.41
N VAL A 113 6.94 1.09 -17.93
CA VAL A 113 5.94 1.85 -18.68
C VAL A 113 6.19 3.35 -18.56
N ASP A 114 5.90 4.08 -19.62
CA ASP A 114 5.89 5.54 -19.63
C ASP A 114 4.43 6.02 -19.48
N ILE A 115 4.20 7.02 -18.63
CA ILE A 115 2.90 7.67 -18.48
C ILE A 115 2.97 9.13 -18.92
N ASP A 116 1.93 9.61 -19.60
CA ASP A 116 1.79 11.02 -20.00
C ASP A 116 1.18 11.86 -18.87
N VAL A 117 1.80 11.76 -17.70
CA VAL A 117 1.39 12.48 -16.48
C VAL A 117 2.66 12.97 -15.80
N ASP A 118 2.71 14.27 -15.47
CA ASP A 118 3.72 14.83 -14.58
C ASP A 118 3.35 14.46 -13.15
N ILE A 119 4.08 13.53 -12.54
CA ILE A 119 3.78 13.04 -11.18
C ILE A 119 3.99 14.11 -10.09
N THR A 120 4.70 15.20 -10.39
CA THR A 120 4.98 16.28 -9.45
C THR A 120 3.91 17.39 -9.47
N ALA A 121 3.12 17.45 -10.55
CA ALA A 121 2.09 18.46 -10.73
C ALA A 121 1.01 18.38 -9.65
N TYR A 122 0.49 19.53 -9.24
CA TYR A 122 -0.54 19.61 -8.20
C TYR A 122 -1.85 18.89 -8.59
N THR A 123 -2.16 18.82 -9.88
CA THR A 123 -3.33 18.14 -10.43
C THR A 123 -3.19 16.62 -10.49
N SER A 124 -1.97 16.10 -10.36
CA SER A 124 -1.66 14.68 -10.47
C SER A 124 -1.95 13.96 -9.16
N THR A 125 -3.24 13.85 -8.87
CA THR A 125 -3.69 13.09 -7.70
C THR A 125 -3.29 11.62 -7.83
N ARG A 126 -3.27 10.95 -6.69
CA ARG A 126 -3.07 9.51 -6.57
C ARG A 126 -3.88 8.67 -7.56
N HIS A 127 -5.12 9.06 -7.84
CA HIS A 127 -6.01 8.36 -8.76
C HIS A 127 -5.57 8.55 -10.20
N VAL A 128 -5.21 9.77 -10.58
CA VAL A 128 -4.73 10.11 -11.93
C VAL A 128 -3.47 9.30 -12.25
N VAL A 129 -2.48 9.29 -11.37
CA VAL A 129 -1.23 8.56 -11.58
C VAL A 129 -1.47 7.05 -11.66
N ARG A 130 -2.27 6.50 -10.75
CA ARG A 130 -2.58 5.06 -10.74
C ARG A 130 -3.31 4.63 -12.00
N ASP A 131 -4.33 5.37 -12.40
CA ASP A 131 -5.17 4.99 -13.54
C ASP A 131 -4.38 5.15 -14.86
N ALA A 132 -3.49 6.15 -14.96
CA ALA A 132 -2.54 6.28 -16.06
C ALA A 132 -1.54 5.11 -16.12
N ALA A 133 -0.98 4.69 -14.98
CA ALA A 133 -0.06 3.56 -14.92
C ALA A 133 -0.73 2.23 -15.27
N ILE A 134 -1.97 1.99 -14.83
CA ILE A 134 -2.77 0.83 -15.24
C ILE A 134 -2.98 0.86 -16.75
N ALA A 135 -3.42 1.98 -17.30
CA ALA A 135 -3.68 2.11 -18.73
C ALA A 135 -2.40 1.85 -19.57
N ALA A 136 -1.26 2.43 -19.15
CA ALA A 136 0.01 2.21 -19.84
C ALA A 136 0.49 0.75 -19.76
N ALA A 137 0.28 0.08 -18.61
CA ALA A 137 0.58 -1.34 -18.46
C ALA A 137 -0.30 -2.21 -19.37
N ASP A 138 -1.62 -1.98 -19.38
CA ASP A 138 -2.57 -2.73 -20.21
C ASP A 138 -2.26 -2.55 -21.71
N VAL A 139 -1.93 -1.31 -22.14
CA VAL A 139 -1.50 -1.02 -23.51
C VAL A 139 -0.21 -1.77 -23.85
N LYS A 140 0.79 -1.76 -22.94
CA LYS A 140 2.07 -2.45 -23.16
C LYS A 140 1.90 -3.97 -23.25
N LEU A 141 1.00 -4.53 -22.46
CA LEU A 141 0.74 -5.97 -22.41
C LEU A 141 -0.16 -6.45 -23.56
N GLY A 142 -1.03 -5.57 -24.08
CA GLY A 142 -2.06 -5.93 -25.05
C GLY A 142 -3.25 -6.67 -24.43
N PHE A 143 -3.36 -6.69 -23.10
CA PHE A 143 -4.45 -7.28 -22.32
C PHE A 143 -4.52 -6.63 -20.93
N GLN A 144 -5.61 -6.87 -20.20
CA GLN A 144 -5.75 -6.31 -18.85
C GLN A 144 -4.91 -7.10 -17.84
N ALA A 145 -3.95 -6.45 -17.18
CA ALA A 145 -3.03 -7.12 -16.25
C ALA A 145 -3.77 -7.85 -15.12
N LYS A 146 -4.85 -7.26 -14.60
CA LYS A 146 -5.67 -7.81 -13.50
C LYS A 146 -6.29 -9.18 -13.80
N ASP A 147 -6.45 -9.55 -15.07
CA ASP A 147 -7.10 -10.82 -15.46
C ASP A 147 -6.09 -11.98 -15.42
N HIS A 148 -4.81 -11.66 -15.57
CA HIS A 148 -3.71 -12.62 -15.74
C HIS A 148 -2.73 -12.65 -14.57
N PHE A 149 -2.83 -11.73 -13.61
CA PHE A 149 -1.98 -11.67 -12.42
C PHE A 149 -2.85 -11.57 -11.17
N ASN A 150 -2.38 -12.16 -10.06
CA ASN A 150 -3.08 -12.03 -8.79
C ASN A 150 -2.91 -10.63 -8.21
N TYR A 151 -1.71 -10.07 -8.38
CA TYR A 151 -1.34 -8.75 -7.91
C TYR A 151 -0.51 -8.02 -8.94
N VAL A 152 -0.76 -6.71 -9.06
CA VAL A 152 0.03 -5.79 -9.88
C VAL A 152 0.60 -4.72 -8.96
N MET A 153 1.91 -4.66 -8.86
CA MET A 153 2.64 -3.71 -8.01
C MET A 153 3.21 -2.60 -8.88
N PHE A 154 2.87 -1.35 -8.56
CA PHE A 154 3.43 -0.17 -9.25
C PHE A 154 4.59 0.40 -8.44
N VAL A 155 5.74 0.53 -9.10
CA VAL A 155 6.94 1.16 -8.55
C VAL A 155 7.04 2.56 -9.13
N LEU A 156 6.74 3.55 -8.30
CA LEU A 156 6.67 4.98 -8.64
C LEU A 156 7.81 5.75 -7.96
N GLU A 157 8.27 6.83 -8.59
CA GLU A 157 9.17 7.77 -7.92
C GLU A 157 8.40 8.56 -6.85
N LYS A 158 8.78 8.33 -5.59
CA LYS A 158 8.22 8.94 -4.37
C LYS A 158 6.69 8.99 -4.43
N CYS A 159 6.14 9.88 -3.62
CA CYS A 159 4.84 10.40 -3.84
C CYS A 159 4.89 11.91 -3.59
N TYR A 160 4.37 12.68 -4.56
CA TYR A 160 4.44 14.13 -4.54
C TYR A 160 3.13 14.79 -4.08
N LYS A 161 1.99 14.09 -4.21
CA LYS A 161 0.64 14.54 -3.84
C LYS A 161 -0.22 13.36 -3.34
N ASP A 162 -1.01 13.60 -2.30
CA ASP A 162 -1.99 12.64 -1.74
C ASP A 162 -1.43 11.23 -1.44
N CYS A 163 -0.37 11.20 -0.64
CA CYS A 163 0.48 10.03 -0.40
C CYS A 163 -0.07 8.97 0.57
N GLY A 164 -1.38 8.76 0.58
CA GLY A 164 -2.05 7.77 1.41
C GLY A 164 -1.79 6.30 1.03
N TRP A 165 -0.64 5.95 0.44
CA TRP A 165 -0.26 4.55 0.18
C TRP A 165 0.80 4.08 1.16
N ALA A 166 0.43 3.06 1.94
CA ALA A 166 1.34 2.07 2.49
C ALA A 166 0.63 0.70 2.36
N GLY A 167 0.83 0.02 1.24
CA GLY A 167 0.35 -1.35 0.97
C GLY A 167 -1.16 -1.52 0.75
N TYR A 168 -1.54 -2.12 -0.38
CA TYR A 168 -2.84 -2.79 -0.52
C TYR A 168 -2.58 -4.31 -0.50
N ALA A 169 -3.33 -5.02 0.33
CA ALA A 169 -3.35 -6.48 0.45
C ALA A 169 -4.74 -7.01 0.09
#